data_AF-B7P331-F1
#
_entry.id   AF-B7P331-F1
#
_cell.length_a   1.000
_cell.length_b   1.000
_cell.length_c   1.000
_cell.angle_alpha   90.00
_cell.angle_beta   90.00
_cell.angle_gamma   90.00
#
_symmetry.space_group_name_H-M   'P 1'
#
loop_
_entity.id
_entity.type
_entity.pdbx_description
1 polymer ?
#
loop_
_entity_poly.entity_id
_entity_poly.type
_entity_poly.pdbx_seq_one_letter_code
_entity_poly.pdbx_strand_id
1 'polypeptide(L)'
;MLLQQTCLVCLLFQTVTEVIGESLHAVVVCVLLLAHDAPEDPASWADAYPPRLSKAAVRRTLDHLEAALHGPEGSSLVTLLLRRRDGLQLVLEGLRGGSGDGCPLPALGHLVDLLVPQLSTPGALGGSGTFLVRTLGLELLRRLPPAGTALTTKEDVQALCTTARLLRNLYQAAVAHFLQEVERSLPDVINALTPFLHVPDCGIASEVGALVEVLLSQEALEACVLRVLALPPTCRALEPECQRLEEARSRGTRGDLSQVLQVFVRSLVESPLTVSSTCTLTLLTRLLRSRRSELLGLLAKVQGRLFFSEDALCSPLHRLIVVLFQHAKSSDLQLREASLRCLGTLGPLELNVPALMPDHWDPDAAAQTCQELCYELLFPKMEEYVNHSDASVASLACKALKRALATLAGSRFASEHCRTDMQDTFAFLHPFTLQEKKVS
;
A
#
# COMPACT_ATOMS: atom_id res chain seq x y z
N MET A 1 -30.80 50.17 -28.77
CA MET A 1 -29.54 49.44 -29.07
C MET A 1 -28.81 48.97 -27.81
N LEU A 2 -28.49 49.83 -26.83
CA LEU A 2 -27.85 49.43 -25.56
C LEU A 2 -28.63 48.33 -24.78
N LEU A 3 -29.96 48.42 -24.70
CA LEU A 3 -30.83 47.42 -24.05
C LEU A 3 -30.90 46.07 -24.77
N GLN A 4 -30.70 46.03 -26.09
CA GLN A 4 -30.67 44.79 -26.85
C GLN A 4 -29.30 44.10 -26.74
N GLN A 5 -28.22 44.89 -26.69
CA GLN A 5 -26.87 44.37 -26.46
C GLN A 5 -26.72 43.79 -25.05
N THR A 6 -27.25 44.45 -24.02
CA THR A 6 -27.23 43.90 -22.65
C THR A 6 -28.08 42.63 -22.52
N CYS A 7 -29.24 42.57 -23.16
CA CYS A 7 -30.10 41.37 -23.13
C CYS A 7 -29.45 40.17 -23.84
N LEU A 8 -28.78 40.41 -24.99
CA LEU A 8 -28.06 39.37 -25.72
C LEU A 8 -26.84 38.85 -24.95
N VAL A 9 -26.10 39.74 -24.27
CA VAL A 9 -24.98 39.38 -23.40
C VAL A 9 -25.46 38.55 -22.20
N CYS A 10 -26.59 38.91 -21.60
CA CYS A 10 -27.17 38.12 -20.50
C CYS A 10 -27.62 36.73 -20.97
N LEU A 11 -28.26 36.62 -22.15
CA LEU A 11 -28.69 35.35 -22.72
C LEU A 11 -27.51 34.44 -23.08
N LEU A 12 -26.46 35.00 -23.71
CA LEU A 12 -25.22 34.27 -24.02
C LEU A 12 -24.49 33.82 -22.76
N PHE A 13 -24.44 34.69 -21.75
CA PHE A 13 -23.86 34.33 -20.45
C PHE A 13 -24.62 33.18 -19.81
N GLN A 14 -25.96 33.21 -19.80
CA GLN A 14 -26.80 32.14 -19.29
C GLN A 14 -26.59 30.81 -20.03
N THR A 15 -26.58 30.83 -21.37
CA THR A 15 -26.34 29.59 -22.16
C THR A 15 -24.94 29.03 -21.94
N VAL A 16 -23.92 29.88 -21.84
CA VAL A 16 -22.55 29.44 -21.54
C VAL A 16 -22.46 28.85 -20.14
N THR A 17 -23.09 29.46 -19.13
CA THR A 17 -23.12 28.91 -17.76
C THR A 17 -23.88 27.59 -17.68
N GLU A 18 -24.95 27.41 -18.46
CA GLU A 18 -25.68 26.14 -18.53
C GLU A 18 -24.81 25.04 -19.13
N VAL A 19 -24.14 25.30 -20.26
CA VAL A 19 -23.23 24.33 -20.91
C VAL A 19 -22.04 23.98 -20.01
N ILE A 20 -21.43 24.98 -19.36
CA ILE A 20 -20.37 24.75 -18.36
C ILE A 20 -20.90 23.91 -17.20
N GLY A 21 -22.12 24.19 -16.74
CA GLY A 21 -22.77 23.45 -15.66
C GLY A 21 -23.09 22.00 -16.01
N GLU A 22 -23.37 21.69 -17.29
CA GLU A 22 -23.57 20.31 -17.79
C GLU A 22 -22.26 19.52 -17.86
N SER A 23 -21.17 20.18 -18.27
CA SER A 23 -19.85 19.57 -18.43
C SER A 23 -18.86 19.94 -17.31
N LEU A 24 -19.36 20.26 -16.11
CA LEU A 24 -18.56 20.83 -15.03
C LEU A 24 -17.35 19.97 -14.66
N HIS A 25 -17.53 18.65 -14.60
CA HIS A 25 -16.44 17.71 -14.31
C HIS A 25 -15.30 17.81 -15.33
N ALA A 26 -15.62 17.88 -16.63
CA ALA A 26 -14.62 18.00 -17.69
C ALA A 26 -13.90 19.36 -17.64
N VAL A 27 -14.63 20.45 -17.36
CA VAL A 27 -14.04 21.79 -17.18
C VAL A 27 -13.06 21.79 -16.00
N VAL A 28 -13.46 21.20 -14.87
CA VAL A 28 -12.58 21.08 -13.68
C VAL A 28 -11.35 20.24 -14.01
N VAL A 29 -11.51 19.10 -14.69
CA VAL A 29 -10.37 18.27 -15.15
C VAL A 29 -9.42 19.09 -16.02
N CYS A 30 -9.93 19.81 -17.02
CA CYS A 30 -9.09 20.65 -17.88
C CYS A 30 -8.32 21.69 -17.07
N VAL A 31 -8.99 22.43 -16.17
CA VAL A 31 -8.33 23.44 -15.33
C VAL A 31 -7.24 22.83 -14.45
N LEU A 32 -7.50 21.67 -13.85
CA LEU A 32 -6.56 20.96 -12.99
C LEU A 32 -5.36 20.39 -13.77
N LEU A 33 -5.56 19.89 -14.99
CA LEU A 33 -4.47 19.38 -15.84
C LEU A 33 -3.53 20.49 -16.33
N LEU A 34 -3.98 21.75 -16.36
CA LEU A 34 -3.12 22.89 -16.65
C LEU A 34 -2.26 23.33 -15.45
N ALA A 35 -2.48 22.77 -14.25
CA ALA A 35 -1.75 23.14 -13.04
C ALA A 35 -0.26 22.77 -13.10
N HIS A 36 0.60 23.66 -12.59
CA HIS A 36 2.05 23.46 -12.55
C HIS A 36 2.67 23.98 -11.24
N ASP A 37 3.64 23.24 -10.70
CA ASP A 37 4.26 23.49 -9.38
C ASP A 37 5.66 24.15 -9.43
N ALA A 38 6.25 24.40 -10.61
CA ALA A 38 7.60 24.96 -10.71
C ALA A 38 7.68 26.47 -10.37
N PRO A 39 8.76 26.94 -9.72
CA PRO A 39 8.95 28.36 -9.38
C PRO A 39 9.24 29.23 -10.62
N GLU A 40 8.99 30.51 -10.44
CA GLU A 40 8.68 31.54 -11.43
C GLU A 40 9.73 31.79 -12.54
N ASP A 41 9.27 31.75 -13.79
CA ASP A 41 9.53 32.83 -14.75
C ASP A 41 8.32 32.96 -15.71
N PRO A 42 7.38 33.89 -15.49
CA PRO A 42 6.15 33.99 -16.28
C PRO A 42 6.41 34.27 -17.78
N ALA A 43 7.59 34.81 -18.11
CA ALA A 43 8.04 34.97 -19.48
C ALA A 43 8.23 33.63 -20.23
N SER A 44 8.57 32.56 -19.51
CA SER A 44 8.74 31.21 -20.10
C SER A 44 7.41 30.54 -20.46
N TRP A 45 6.28 31.07 -19.97
CA TRP A 45 4.94 30.48 -20.17
C TRP A 45 4.18 31.08 -21.34
N ALA A 46 4.58 32.27 -21.80
CA ALA A 46 3.89 32.98 -22.87
C ALA A 46 3.79 32.16 -24.17
N ASP A 47 4.73 31.23 -24.38
CA ASP A 47 4.82 30.38 -25.57
C ASP A 47 4.50 28.88 -25.32
N ALA A 48 4.10 28.50 -24.10
CA ALA A 48 3.79 27.10 -23.77
C ALA A 48 2.39 26.71 -24.28
N TYR A 49 2.31 25.66 -25.12
CA TYR A 49 1.04 25.07 -25.58
C TYR A 49 0.91 23.62 -25.09
N PRO A 50 -0.15 23.27 -24.34
CA PRO A 50 -1.18 24.15 -23.77
C PRO A 50 -0.64 25.07 -22.65
N PRO A 51 -1.31 26.20 -22.36
CA PRO A 51 -0.85 27.17 -21.37
C PRO A 51 -0.83 26.59 -19.96
N ARG A 52 0.27 26.76 -19.23
CA ARG A 52 0.39 26.32 -17.84
C ARG A 52 -0.17 27.38 -16.89
N LEU A 53 -0.84 26.93 -15.82
CA LEU A 53 -1.43 27.78 -14.79
C LEU A 53 -0.67 27.64 -13.48
N SER A 54 -0.38 28.78 -12.85
CA SER A 54 0.14 28.81 -11.48
C SER A 54 -0.93 28.35 -10.48
N LYS A 55 -0.49 27.93 -9.28
CA LYS A 55 -1.39 27.55 -8.18
C LYS A 55 -2.47 28.62 -7.91
N ALA A 56 -2.08 29.89 -7.93
CA ALA A 56 -3.01 31.02 -7.72
C ALA A 56 -3.98 31.20 -8.89
N ALA A 57 -3.54 31.01 -10.14
CA ALA A 57 -4.40 31.11 -11.32
C ALA A 57 -5.43 29.98 -11.35
N VAL A 58 -5.01 28.73 -11.08
CA VAL A 58 -5.92 27.58 -10.94
C VAL A 58 -6.97 27.87 -9.88
N ARG A 59 -6.56 28.33 -8.69
CA ARG A 59 -7.49 28.63 -7.59
C ARG A 59 -8.51 29.70 -7.98
N ARG A 60 -8.07 30.83 -8.56
CA ARG A 60 -8.99 31.89 -9.01
C ARG A 60 -9.97 31.40 -10.07
N THR A 61 -9.53 30.55 -11.01
CA THR A 61 -10.41 29.99 -12.03
C THR A 61 -11.47 29.10 -11.41
N LEU A 62 -11.10 28.26 -10.43
CA LEU A 62 -12.06 27.41 -9.70
C LEU A 62 -13.02 28.24 -8.84
N ASP A 63 -12.53 29.26 -8.14
CA ASP A 63 -13.37 30.18 -7.36
C ASP A 63 -14.33 30.97 -8.27
N HIS A 64 -13.89 31.32 -9.49
CA HIS A 64 -14.74 31.97 -10.47
C HIS A 64 -15.83 31.03 -11.02
N LEU A 65 -15.47 29.77 -11.33
CA LEU A 65 -16.44 28.75 -11.73
C LEU A 65 -17.45 28.50 -10.62
N GLU A 66 -16.98 28.45 -9.37
CA GLU A 66 -17.85 28.42 -8.20
C GLU A 66 -18.80 29.63 -8.26
N ALA A 67 -18.31 30.86 -8.18
CA ALA A 67 -19.15 32.06 -8.15
C ALA A 67 -20.13 32.19 -9.33
N ALA A 68 -19.73 31.77 -10.54
CA ALA A 68 -20.55 31.89 -11.76
C ALA A 68 -21.68 30.85 -11.86
N LEU A 69 -21.48 29.66 -11.28
CA LEU A 69 -22.49 28.59 -11.28
C LEU A 69 -23.42 28.67 -10.06
N HIS A 70 -23.14 29.58 -9.13
CA HIS A 70 -23.97 29.84 -7.96
C HIS A 70 -25.14 30.79 -8.27
N GLY A 71 -26.34 30.37 -7.86
CA GLY A 71 -27.41 31.28 -7.45
C GLY A 71 -27.21 31.76 -6.00
N PRO A 72 -28.16 32.50 -5.39
CA PRO A 72 -28.01 33.19 -4.09
C PRO A 72 -27.80 32.29 -2.84
N GLU A 73 -27.58 30.98 -3.00
CA GLU A 73 -27.30 30.04 -1.90
C GLU A 73 -25.87 29.49 -2.06
N GLY A 74 -25.01 29.75 -1.08
CA GLY A 74 -23.57 29.46 -1.11
C GLY A 74 -23.17 27.98 -1.05
N SER A 75 -23.48 27.20 -2.09
CA SER A 75 -22.83 25.90 -2.33
C SER A 75 -21.33 26.07 -2.66
N SER A 76 -20.55 24.99 -2.58
CA SER A 76 -19.13 24.97 -2.99
C SER A 76 -19.00 24.25 -4.32
N LEU A 77 -17.87 24.42 -5.02
CA LEU A 77 -17.62 23.69 -6.28
C LEU A 77 -17.75 22.16 -6.09
N VAL A 78 -17.34 21.63 -4.94
CA VAL A 78 -17.48 20.22 -4.60
C VAL A 78 -18.95 19.81 -4.47
N THR A 79 -19.80 20.62 -3.84
CA THR A 79 -21.22 20.29 -3.73
C THR A 79 -21.95 20.42 -5.06
N LEU A 80 -21.53 21.34 -5.94
CA LEU A 80 -22.01 21.38 -7.33
C LEU A 80 -21.65 20.10 -8.10
N LEU A 81 -20.43 19.58 -7.92
CA LEU A 81 -19.99 18.30 -8.52
C LEU A 81 -20.74 17.10 -7.93
N LEU A 82 -21.06 17.11 -6.63
CA LEU A 82 -21.83 16.04 -5.97
C LEU A 82 -23.30 16.00 -6.38
N ARG A 83 -23.90 17.15 -6.71
CA ARG A 83 -25.28 17.22 -7.25
C ARG A 83 -25.40 16.54 -8.62
N ARG A 84 -24.28 16.37 -9.32
CA ARG A 84 -24.21 15.62 -10.57
C ARG A 84 -23.87 14.16 -10.28
N ARG A 85 -24.53 13.23 -10.97
CA ARG A 85 -24.20 11.80 -10.86
C ARG A 85 -22.71 11.61 -11.19
N ASP A 86 -21.99 11.01 -10.26
CA ASP A 86 -20.59 10.61 -10.37
C ASP A 86 -19.60 11.75 -10.69
N GLY A 87 -19.96 13.03 -10.47
CA GLY A 87 -19.16 14.18 -10.90
C GLY A 87 -17.72 14.17 -10.38
N LEU A 88 -17.51 13.87 -9.09
CA LEU A 88 -16.16 13.78 -8.52
C LEU A 88 -15.39 12.53 -8.97
N GLN A 89 -16.09 11.44 -9.26
CA GLN A 89 -15.47 10.23 -9.81
C GLN A 89 -14.99 10.48 -11.25
N LEU A 90 -15.81 11.13 -12.07
CA LEU A 90 -15.45 11.55 -13.43
C LEU A 90 -14.27 12.53 -13.45
N VAL A 91 -14.16 13.40 -12.42
CA VAL A 91 -12.95 14.24 -12.27
C VAL A 91 -11.72 13.39 -12.04
N LEU A 92 -11.76 12.44 -11.09
CA LEU A 92 -10.64 11.54 -10.83
C LEU A 92 -10.27 10.66 -12.04
N GLU A 93 -11.25 10.16 -12.77
CA GLU A 93 -11.04 9.36 -13.98
C GLU A 93 -10.45 10.20 -15.11
N GLY A 94 -10.98 11.42 -15.33
CA GLY A 94 -10.47 12.34 -16.33
C GLY A 94 -9.02 12.75 -16.07
N LEU A 95 -8.63 12.89 -14.80
CA LEU A 95 -7.25 13.17 -14.42
C LEU A 95 -6.30 11.98 -14.65
N ARG A 96 -6.81 10.74 -14.68
CA ARG A 96 -6.02 9.53 -15.00
C ARG A 96 -5.84 9.31 -16.51
N GLY A 97 -6.78 9.78 -17.33
CA GLY A 97 -6.89 9.39 -18.75
C GLY A 97 -5.85 9.95 -19.73
N GLY A 98 -4.86 10.72 -19.28
CA GLY A 98 -3.95 11.46 -20.17
C GLY A 98 -2.53 10.89 -20.34
N SER A 99 -2.03 10.09 -19.39
CA SER A 99 -0.66 9.56 -19.44
C SER A 99 -0.58 8.22 -18.71
N GLY A 100 0.25 7.29 -19.21
CA GLY A 100 0.50 5.99 -18.56
C GLY A 100 1.09 6.09 -17.15
N ASP A 101 1.47 7.29 -16.70
CA ASP A 101 2.13 7.61 -15.43
C ASP A 101 1.16 8.06 -14.31
N GLY A 102 -0.15 7.91 -14.53
CA GLY A 102 -1.20 8.27 -13.57
C GLY A 102 -1.44 9.78 -13.45
N CYS A 103 -2.23 10.19 -12.45
CA CYS A 103 -2.66 11.58 -12.30
C CYS A 103 -1.50 12.53 -11.95
N PRO A 104 -1.34 13.69 -12.62
CA PRO A 104 -0.30 14.67 -12.28
C PRO A 104 -0.38 15.11 -10.81
N LEU A 105 0.76 15.16 -10.12
CA LEU A 105 0.85 15.54 -8.71
C LEU A 105 0.30 16.95 -8.41
N PRO A 106 0.55 17.99 -9.25
CA PRO A 106 -0.05 19.31 -9.04
C PRO A 106 -1.59 19.27 -9.09
N ALA A 107 -2.14 18.51 -10.04
CA ALA A 107 -3.59 18.33 -10.18
C ALA A 107 -4.19 17.62 -8.95
N LEU A 108 -3.53 16.57 -8.44
CA LEU A 108 -3.92 15.92 -7.18
C LEU A 108 -3.86 16.88 -6.00
N GLY A 109 -2.82 17.72 -5.92
CA GLY A 109 -2.67 18.68 -4.85
C GLY A 109 -3.82 19.67 -4.80
N HIS A 110 -4.20 20.22 -5.94
CA HIS A 110 -5.37 21.09 -6.06
C HIS A 110 -6.68 20.39 -5.73
N LEU A 111 -6.85 19.14 -6.15
CA LEU A 111 -8.05 18.37 -5.84
C LEU A 111 -8.17 18.08 -4.34
N VAL A 112 -7.05 17.72 -3.67
CA VAL A 112 -7.02 17.55 -2.21
C VAL A 112 -7.34 18.86 -1.51
N ASP A 113 -6.75 19.99 -1.94
CA ASP A 113 -7.03 21.32 -1.37
C ASP A 113 -8.52 21.71 -1.50
N LEU A 114 -9.19 21.31 -2.58
CA LEU A 114 -10.64 21.51 -2.76
C LEU A 114 -11.48 20.62 -1.82
N LEU A 115 -11.03 19.38 -1.57
CA LEU A 115 -11.79 18.38 -0.83
C LEU A 115 -11.63 18.48 0.68
N VAL A 116 -10.48 18.93 1.19
CA VAL A 116 -10.16 19.01 2.64
C VAL A 116 -11.27 19.67 3.46
N PRO A 117 -11.82 20.86 3.09
CA PRO A 117 -12.89 21.49 3.86
C PRO A 117 -14.17 20.64 3.95
N GLN A 118 -14.47 19.91 2.88
CA GLN A 118 -15.65 19.06 2.79
C GLN A 118 -15.45 17.73 3.53
N LEU A 119 -14.22 17.20 3.53
CA LEU A 119 -13.85 16.00 4.30
C LEU A 119 -13.97 16.22 5.80
N SER A 120 -13.64 17.42 6.29
CA SER A 120 -13.76 17.78 7.71
C SER A 120 -15.20 18.11 8.14
N THR A 121 -16.12 18.28 7.19
CA THR A 121 -17.51 18.64 7.47
C THR A 121 -18.39 17.38 7.51
N PRO A 122 -19.08 17.09 8.64
CA PRO A 122 -19.88 15.88 8.77
C PRO A 122 -21.00 15.82 7.72
N GLY A 123 -21.10 14.70 7.01
CA GLY A 123 -22.16 14.45 6.03
C GLY A 123 -22.04 15.20 4.70
N ALA A 124 -21.06 16.10 4.52
CA ALA A 124 -20.96 16.94 3.32
C ALA A 124 -20.73 16.16 2.02
N LEU A 125 -20.01 15.03 2.09
CA LEU A 125 -19.67 14.20 0.93
C LEU A 125 -20.55 12.94 0.79
N GLY A 126 -21.46 12.68 1.74
CA GLY A 126 -22.26 11.46 1.77
C GLY A 126 -21.42 10.18 1.60
N GLY A 127 -21.94 9.22 0.82
CA GLY A 127 -21.23 7.97 0.50
C GLY A 127 -20.01 8.12 -0.41
N SER A 128 -19.90 9.25 -1.13
CA SER A 128 -18.77 9.51 -2.03
C SER A 128 -17.46 9.76 -1.29
N GLY A 129 -17.53 10.24 -0.03
CA GLY A 129 -16.34 10.53 0.78
C GLY A 129 -15.44 9.31 1.00
N THR A 130 -16.02 8.14 1.29
CA THR A 130 -15.29 6.87 1.45
C THR A 130 -14.52 6.51 0.18
N PHE A 131 -15.17 6.61 -0.98
CA PHE A 131 -14.53 6.36 -2.28
C PHE A 131 -13.38 7.33 -2.54
N LEU A 132 -13.56 8.62 -2.23
CA LEU A 132 -12.55 9.66 -2.46
C LEU A 132 -11.32 9.48 -1.58
N VAL A 133 -11.51 9.30 -0.27
CA VAL A 133 -10.39 9.09 0.69
C VAL A 133 -9.57 7.87 0.27
N ARG A 134 -10.26 6.76 -0.02
CA ARG A 134 -9.61 5.53 -0.49
C ARG A 134 -8.85 5.77 -1.80
N THR A 135 -9.51 6.33 -2.81
CA THR A 135 -8.92 6.48 -4.15
C THR A 135 -7.74 7.44 -4.17
N LEU A 136 -7.86 8.58 -3.48
CA LEU A 136 -6.78 9.57 -3.39
C LEU A 136 -5.61 9.07 -2.56
N GLY A 137 -5.87 8.42 -1.42
CA GLY A 137 -4.83 7.78 -0.61
C GLY A 137 -4.04 6.75 -1.42
N LEU A 138 -4.75 5.91 -2.18
CA LEU A 138 -4.15 4.93 -3.09
C LEU A 138 -3.31 5.57 -4.20
N GLU A 139 -3.84 6.60 -4.87
CA GLU A 139 -3.10 7.29 -5.94
C GLU A 139 -1.83 7.95 -5.40
N LEU A 140 -1.90 8.63 -4.27
CA LEU A 140 -0.73 9.26 -3.65
C LEU A 140 0.30 8.22 -3.21
N LEU A 141 -0.13 7.11 -2.62
CA LEU A 141 0.76 6.02 -2.23
C LEU A 141 1.50 5.38 -3.41
N ARG A 142 0.83 5.22 -4.56
CA ARG A 142 1.45 4.68 -5.78
C ARG A 142 2.56 5.57 -6.34
N ARG A 143 2.59 6.86 -5.98
CA ARG A 143 3.63 7.80 -6.40
C ARG A 143 4.87 7.75 -5.50
N LEU A 144 4.81 7.08 -4.36
CA LEU A 144 5.99 6.90 -3.52
C LEU A 144 6.98 5.96 -4.23
N PRO A 145 8.26 6.34 -4.31
CA PRO A 145 9.26 5.46 -4.87
C PRO A 145 9.40 4.20 -4.00
N PRO A 146 9.81 3.06 -4.57
CA PRO A 146 10.02 1.85 -3.78
C PRO A 146 11.09 2.07 -2.70
N ALA A 147 11.02 1.30 -1.62
CA ALA A 147 11.99 1.39 -0.54
C ALA A 147 13.41 1.09 -1.05
N GLY A 148 14.38 1.94 -0.73
CA GLY A 148 15.78 1.80 -1.18
C GLY A 148 16.10 2.48 -2.51
N THR A 149 15.15 3.15 -3.14
CA THR A 149 15.42 3.97 -4.33
C THR A 149 16.28 5.17 -3.93
N ALA A 150 17.44 5.33 -4.59
CA ALA A 150 18.25 6.53 -4.43
C ALA A 150 17.54 7.73 -5.06
N LEU A 151 17.13 8.70 -4.23
CA LEU A 151 16.61 9.98 -4.72
C LEU A 151 17.79 10.81 -5.23
N THR A 152 17.92 10.91 -6.54
CA THR A 152 19.09 11.53 -7.18
C THR A 152 18.84 12.96 -7.63
N THR A 153 17.58 13.35 -7.86
CA THR A 153 17.22 14.70 -8.32
C THR A 153 16.49 15.50 -7.23
N LYS A 154 16.60 16.83 -7.31
CA LYS A 154 15.82 17.75 -6.46
C LYS A 154 14.32 17.62 -6.70
N GLU A 155 13.92 17.30 -7.93
CA GLU A 155 12.53 17.10 -8.33
C GLU A 155 11.94 15.86 -7.65
N ASP A 156 12.68 14.76 -7.56
CA ASP A 156 12.24 13.53 -6.86
C ASP A 156 12.01 13.81 -5.37
N VAL A 157 12.92 14.53 -4.74
CA VAL A 157 12.78 14.93 -3.33
C VAL A 157 11.56 15.82 -3.16
N GLN A 158 11.38 16.84 -4.00
CA GLN A 158 10.23 17.73 -3.92
C GLN A 158 8.91 16.99 -4.14
N ALA A 159 8.83 16.08 -5.11
CA ALA A 159 7.65 15.27 -5.38
C ALA A 159 7.30 14.37 -4.19
N LEU A 160 8.29 13.74 -3.55
CA LEU A 160 8.12 12.94 -2.34
C LEU A 160 7.58 13.79 -1.18
N CYS A 161 8.15 14.98 -0.95
CA CYS A 161 7.71 15.89 0.10
C CYS A 161 6.26 16.35 -0.11
N THR A 162 5.92 16.73 -1.35
CA THR A 162 4.57 17.12 -1.71
C THR A 162 3.59 15.94 -1.52
N THR A 163 3.97 14.73 -1.92
CA THR A 163 3.16 13.53 -1.73
C THR A 163 2.89 13.25 -0.26
N ALA A 164 3.93 13.31 0.60
CA ALA A 164 3.79 13.13 2.05
C ALA A 164 2.86 14.18 2.67
N ARG A 165 2.98 15.45 2.26
CA ARG A 165 2.12 16.54 2.73
C ARG A 165 0.66 16.36 2.30
N LEU A 166 0.42 15.93 1.06
CA LEU A 166 -0.94 15.68 0.57
C LEU A 166 -1.59 14.50 1.31
N LEU A 167 -0.83 13.43 1.58
CA LEU A 167 -1.28 12.33 2.42
C LEU A 167 -1.64 12.84 3.82
N ARG A 168 -0.76 13.60 4.49
CA ARG A 168 -1.06 14.22 5.78
C ARG A 168 -2.36 15.01 5.76
N ASN A 169 -2.51 15.94 4.82
CA ASN A 169 -3.71 16.78 4.70
C ASN A 169 -4.98 15.95 4.51
N LEU A 170 -4.92 14.93 3.66
CA LEU A 170 -6.04 14.03 3.40
C LEU A 170 -6.46 13.28 4.67
N TYR A 171 -5.52 12.61 5.35
CA TYR A 171 -5.83 11.81 6.53
C TYR A 171 -6.23 12.66 7.73
N GLN A 172 -5.59 13.81 7.95
CA GLN A 172 -5.96 14.73 9.01
C GLN A 172 -7.38 15.28 8.81
N ALA A 173 -7.78 15.56 7.57
CA ALA A 173 -9.14 16.01 7.28
C ALA A 173 -10.18 14.88 7.38
N ALA A 174 -9.80 13.65 7.02
CA ALA A 174 -10.69 12.50 6.92
C ALA A 174 -10.90 11.76 8.25
N VAL A 175 -9.96 11.82 9.20
CA VAL A 175 -9.93 10.97 10.41
C VAL A 175 -11.21 11.01 11.24
N ALA A 176 -11.88 12.17 11.31
CA ALA A 176 -13.08 12.34 12.13
C ALA A 176 -14.32 11.63 11.56
N HIS A 177 -14.45 11.57 10.23
CA HIS A 177 -15.69 11.16 9.56
C HIS A 177 -15.54 9.91 8.68
N PHE A 178 -14.30 9.54 8.34
CA PHE A 178 -13.98 8.40 7.47
C PHE A 178 -12.98 7.45 8.14
N LEU A 179 -13.15 7.22 9.45
CA LEU A 179 -12.24 6.46 10.29
C LEU A 179 -11.86 5.10 9.68
N GLN A 180 -12.81 4.35 9.12
CA GLN A 180 -12.53 3.02 8.55
C GLN A 180 -11.51 3.06 7.40
N GLU A 181 -11.59 4.07 6.52
CA GLU A 181 -10.64 4.20 5.40
C GLU A 181 -9.27 4.69 5.88
N VAL A 182 -9.26 5.55 6.90
CA VAL A 182 -8.03 5.97 7.58
C VAL A 182 -7.36 4.79 8.29
N GLU A 183 -8.12 4.04 9.09
CA GLU A 183 -7.68 2.81 9.77
C GLU A 183 -7.07 1.83 8.77
N ARG A 184 -7.70 1.66 7.61
CA ARG A 184 -7.26 0.70 6.60
C ARG A 184 -5.89 1.00 6.01
N SER A 185 -5.55 2.28 5.80
CA SER A 185 -4.41 2.68 4.97
C SER A 185 -3.34 3.53 5.67
N LEU A 186 -3.65 4.18 6.79
CA LEU A 186 -2.71 5.05 7.51
C LEU A 186 -1.40 4.35 7.94
N PRO A 187 -1.42 3.10 8.46
CA PRO A 187 -0.18 2.40 8.78
C PRO A 187 0.73 2.21 7.57
N ASP A 188 0.15 1.99 6.40
CA ASP A 188 0.89 1.76 5.16
C ASP A 188 1.57 3.02 4.68
N VAL A 189 0.89 4.16 4.82
CA VAL A 189 1.43 5.48 4.54
C VAL A 189 2.66 5.75 5.40
N ILE A 190 2.54 5.55 6.72
CA ILE A 190 3.66 5.77 7.63
C ILE A 190 4.82 4.82 7.29
N ASN A 191 4.52 3.54 7.03
CA ASN A 191 5.51 2.53 6.69
C ASN A 191 6.21 2.80 5.35
N ALA A 192 5.48 3.27 4.34
CA ALA A 192 6.02 3.59 3.02
C ALA A 192 6.90 4.85 3.05
N LEU A 193 6.61 5.80 3.94
CA LEU A 193 7.41 7.01 4.11
C LEU A 193 8.65 6.78 5.00
N THR A 194 8.60 5.80 5.91
CA THR A 194 9.67 5.49 6.88
C THR A 194 11.06 5.32 6.24
N PRO A 195 11.23 4.61 5.11
CA PRO A 195 12.52 4.48 4.44
C PRO A 195 13.16 5.80 4.07
N PHE A 196 12.40 6.88 3.89
CA PHE A 196 12.90 8.18 3.42
C PHE A 196 13.25 9.15 4.55
N LEU A 197 13.15 8.74 5.81
CA LEU A 197 13.48 9.58 6.97
C LEU A 197 14.97 9.96 7.07
N HIS A 198 15.84 9.25 6.34
CA HIS A 198 17.27 9.56 6.30
C HIS A 198 17.62 10.66 5.28
N VAL A 199 16.67 11.08 4.45
CA VAL A 199 16.89 12.12 3.43
C VAL A 199 17.04 13.47 4.15
N PRO A 200 18.19 14.15 4.06
CA PRO A 200 18.40 15.42 4.74
C PRO A 200 17.50 16.53 4.15
N ASP A 201 17.08 17.47 5.00
CA ASP A 201 16.40 18.73 4.63
C ASP A 201 15.08 18.62 3.83
N CYS A 202 14.50 17.43 3.73
CA CYS A 202 13.28 17.19 2.95
C CYS A 202 11.96 17.41 3.73
N GLY A 203 12.00 17.71 5.03
CA GLY A 203 10.77 17.89 5.83
C GLY A 203 9.90 16.63 6.00
N ILE A 204 10.26 15.49 5.39
CA ILE A 204 9.52 14.21 5.49
C ILE A 204 9.34 13.79 6.94
N ALA A 205 10.36 13.98 7.77
CA ALA A 205 10.26 13.69 9.21
C ALA A 205 9.09 14.45 9.87
N SER A 206 8.89 15.72 9.52
CA SER A 206 7.76 16.50 10.05
C SER A 206 6.41 15.97 9.56
N GLU A 207 6.32 15.58 8.28
CA GLU A 207 5.08 15.03 7.72
C GLU A 207 4.73 13.66 8.32
N VAL A 208 5.73 12.79 8.50
CA VAL A 208 5.56 11.50 9.19
C VAL A 208 5.17 11.70 10.65
N GLY A 209 5.77 12.66 11.34
CA GLY A 209 5.43 12.98 12.73
C GLY A 209 3.96 13.39 12.87
N ALA A 210 3.47 14.26 11.99
CA ALA A 210 2.08 14.67 11.95
C ALA A 210 1.11 13.49 11.64
N LEU A 211 1.50 12.58 10.75
CA LEU A 211 0.70 11.36 10.48
C LEU A 211 0.66 10.42 11.70
N VAL A 212 1.74 10.34 12.46
CA VAL A 212 1.78 9.61 13.74
C VAL A 212 0.89 10.29 14.78
N GLU A 213 0.85 11.62 14.82
CA GLU A 213 -0.11 12.34 15.66
C GLU A 213 -1.55 12.01 15.28
N VAL A 214 -1.88 11.98 13.99
CA VAL A 214 -3.22 11.56 13.52
C VAL A 214 -3.53 10.14 14.00
N LEU A 215 -2.59 9.20 13.84
CA LEU A 215 -2.73 7.82 14.29
C LEU A 215 -3.00 7.72 15.80
N LEU A 216 -2.31 8.52 16.61
CA LEU A 216 -2.41 8.50 18.07
C LEU A 216 -3.55 9.38 18.60
N SER A 217 -4.16 10.22 17.76
CA SER A 217 -5.22 11.16 18.17
C SER A 217 -6.58 10.50 18.40
N GLN A 218 -6.80 9.29 17.87
CA GLN A 218 -8.07 8.56 17.97
C GLN A 218 -7.87 7.22 18.66
N GLU A 219 -8.64 6.95 19.72
CA GLU A 219 -8.63 5.65 20.41
C GLU A 219 -8.99 4.50 19.47
N ALA A 220 -9.90 4.74 18.52
CA ALA A 220 -10.32 3.73 17.56
C ALA A 220 -9.19 3.28 16.61
N LEU A 221 -8.09 4.05 16.53
CA LEU A 221 -6.90 3.68 15.74
C LEU A 221 -5.83 2.96 16.57
N GLU A 222 -6.05 2.65 17.85
CA GLU A 222 -5.05 2.01 18.71
C GLU A 222 -4.52 0.68 18.13
N ALA A 223 -5.40 -0.13 17.53
CA ALA A 223 -5.02 -1.39 16.87
C ALA A 223 -4.07 -1.17 15.67
N CYS A 224 -4.14 0.00 15.03
CA CYS A 224 -3.27 0.37 13.92
C CYS A 224 -1.82 0.59 14.35
N VAL A 225 -1.58 0.95 15.62
CA VAL A 225 -0.22 1.15 16.16
C VAL A 225 0.64 -0.11 16.04
N LEU A 226 0.02 -1.29 16.18
CA LEU A 226 0.70 -2.58 16.00
C LEU A 226 1.19 -2.80 14.56
N ARG A 227 0.58 -2.12 13.59
CA ARG A 227 0.85 -2.26 12.15
C ARG A 227 1.85 -1.22 11.61
N VAL A 228 2.37 -0.33 12.45
CA VAL A 228 3.42 0.60 12.08
C VAL A 228 4.79 0.01 12.43
N LEU A 229 5.73 0.03 11.47
CA LEU A 229 7.13 -0.35 11.66
C LEU A 229 7.77 0.54 12.73
N ALA A 230 8.70 -0.01 13.50
CA ALA A 230 9.50 0.84 14.39
C ALA A 230 10.17 1.93 13.55
N LEU A 231 9.89 3.18 13.90
CA LEU A 231 10.54 4.33 13.28
C LEU A 231 12.04 4.27 13.61
N PRO A 232 12.93 4.62 12.65
CA PRO A 232 14.36 4.51 12.84
C PRO A 232 14.82 5.46 13.96
N PRO A 233 15.52 4.97 15.00
CA PRO A 233 15.98 5.79 16.12
C PRO A 233 17.03 6.84 15.72
N THR A 234 17.57 6.73 14.51
CA THR A 234 18.53 7.69 13.94
C THR A 234 17.89 9.03 13.60
N CYS A 235 16.56 9.12 13.48
CA CYS A 235 15.86 10.35 13.20
C CYS A 235 15.51 11.10 14.49
N ARG A 236 16.41 11.98 14.96
CA ARG A 236 16.21 12.78 16.18
C ARG A 236 14.92 13.59 16.19
N ALA A 237 14.49 14.06 15.01
CA ALA A 237 13.26 14.84 14.85
C ALA A 237 11.98 14.08 15.22
N LEU A 238 12.04 12.74 15.27
CA LEU A 238 10.90 11.87 15.58
C LEU A 238 11.04 11.14 16.92
N GLU A 239 12.03 11.48 17.75
CA GLU A 239 12.20 10.90 19.08
C GLU A 239 10.92 10.92 19.94
N PRO A 240 10.15 12.02 20.04
CA PRO A 240 8.95 12.02 20.87
C PRO A 240 7.83 11.14 20.27
N GLU A 241 7.66 11.13 18.95
CA GLU A 241 6.71 10.26 18.27
C GLU A 241 7.08 8.79 18.42
N CYS A 242 8.36 8.45 18.30
CA CYS A 242 8.88 7.11 18.56
C CYS A 242 8.51 6.64 19.97
N GLN A 243 8.77 7.46 21.00
CA GLN A 243 8.45 7.14 22.38
C GLN A 243 6.95 6.90 22.58
N ARG A 244 6.10 7.80 22.09
CA ARG A 244 4.63 7.62 22.20
C ARG A 244 4.12 6.39 21.45
N LEU A 245 4.68 6.10 20.28
CA LEU A 245 4.34 4.88 19.52
C LEU A 245 4.78 3.63 20.26
N GLU A 246 5.95 3.63 20.88
CA GLU A 246 6.43 2.52 21.70
C GLU A 246 5.58 2.31 22.96
N GLU A 247 5.20 3.39 23.64
CA GLU A 247 4.29 3.35 24.78
C GLU A 247 2.91 2.80 24.38
N ALA A 248 2.33 3.30 23.29
CA ALA A 248 1.06 2.79 22.75
C ALA A 248 1.18 1.33 22.31
N ARG A 249 2.27 0.95 21.65
CA ARG A 249 2.55 -0.44 21.27
C ARG A 249 2.73 -1.32 22.49
N SER A 250 3.37 -0.86 23.56
CA SER A 250 3.54 -1.62 24.79
C SER A 250 2.20 -1.93 25.46
N ARG A 251 1.22 -1.02 25.36
CA ARG A 251 -0.16 -1.23 25.82
C ARG A 251 -0.87 -2.28 24.96
N GLY A 252 -0.85 -2.11 23.63
CA GLY A 252 -1.49 -3.04 22.70
C GLY A 252 -0.84 -4.43 22.64
N THR A 253 0.48 -4.52 22.84
CA THR A 253 1.19 -5.80 22.90
C THR A 253 0.97 -6.55 24.20
N ARG A 254 0.41 -5.95 25.27
CA ARG A 254 0.04 -6.74 26.47
C ARG A 254 -1.05 -7.79 26.19
N GLY A 255 -1.77 -7.70 25.07
CA GLY A 255 -2.72 -8.71 24.64
C GLY A 255 -2.07 -10.07 24.32
N ASP A 256 -2.87 -11.13 24.40
CA ASP A 256 -2.51 -12.48 23.93
C ASP A 256 -2.11 -12.41 22.45
N LEU A 257 -1.04 -13.12 22.06
CA LEU A 257 -0.61 -13.24 20.67
C LEU A 257 -1.77 -13.58 19.74
N SER A 258 -2.73 -14.40 20.18
CA SER A 258 -3.95 -14.71 19.43
C SER A 258 -4.72 -13.47 18.97
N GLN A 259 -4.94 -12.49 19.86
CA GLN A 259 -5.65 -11.24 19.54
C GLN A 259 -4.83 -10.36 18.60
N VAL A 260 -3.51 -10.31 18.82
CA VAL A 260 -2.60 -9.58 17.93
C VAL A 260 -2.65 -10.17 16.52
N LEU A 261 -2.62 -11.49 16.37
CA LEU A 261 -2.70 -12.15 15.07
C LEU A 261 -4.01 -11.84 14.34
N GLN A 262 -5.15 -11.71 15.04
CA GLN A 262 -6.42 -11.32 14.42
C GLN A 262 -6.34 -9.95 13.74
N VAL A 263 -5.68 -8.97 14.38
CA VAL A 263 -5.47 -7.64 13.81
C VAL A 263 -4.66 -7.72 12.52
N PHE A 264 -3.58 -8.51 12.51
CA PHE A 264 -2.75 -8.69 11.32
C PHE A 264 -3.48 -9.43 10.20
N VAL A 265 -4.22 -10.50 10.51
CA VAL A 265 -5.01 -11.26 9.53
C VAL A 265 -6.04 -10.37 8.86
N ARG A 266 -6.81 -9.63 9.65
CA ARG A 266 -7.84 -8.72 9.13
C ARG A 266 -7.22 -7.71 8.17
N SER A 267 -6.08 -7.13 8.54
CA SER A 267 -5.35 -6.19 7.69
C SER A 267 -4.85 -6.83 6.38
N LEU A 268 -4.36 -8.07 6.41
CA LEU A 268 -3.84 -8.75 5.21
C LEU A 268 -4.94 -9.19 4.24
N VAL A 269 -6.17 -9.37 4.71
CA VAL A 269 -7.34 -9.67 3.88
C VAL A 269 -7.99 -8.39 3.37
N GLU A 270 -8.08 -7.38 4.22
CA GLU A 270 -8.76 -6.13 3.90
C GLU A 270 -7.85 -5.12 3.20
N SER A 271 -6.52 -5.29 3.15
CA SER A 271 -5.66 -4.28 2.52
C SER A 271 -5.81 -4.27 0.98
N PRO A 272 -6.16 -3.12 0.36
CA PRO A 272 -6.23 -2.99 -1.08
C PRO A 272 -4.85 -2.71 -1.72
N LEU A 273 -3.78 -2.68 -0.93
CA LEU A 273 -2.43 -2.30 -1.33
C LEU A 273 -1.47 -3.47 -1.17
N THR A 274 -0.71 -3.80 -2.21
CA THR A 274 0.33 -4.84 -2.11
C THR A 274 1.51 -4.41 -1.23
N VAL A 275 1.89 -3.13 -1.29
CA VAL A 275 2.93 -2.51 -0.46
C VAL A 275 2.57 -2.52 1.04
N SER A 276 1.28 -2.37 1.36
CA SER A 276 0.76 -2.53 2.72
C SER A 276 1.01 -3.93 3.26
N SER A 277 0.71 -4.93 2.45
CA SER A 277 0.86 -6.33 2.81
C SER A 277 2.34 -6.68 3.04
N THR A 278 3.29 -6.17 2.26
CA THR A 278 4.73 -6.46 2.48
C THR A 278 5.27 -5.89 3.80
N CYS A 279 4.95 -4.63 4.13
CA CYS A 279 5.34 -4.02 5.41
C CYS A 279 4.69 -4.72 6.60
N THR A 280 3.39 -5.03 6.48
CA THR A 280 2.61 -5.75 7.49
C THR A 280 3.19 -7.15 7.75
N LEU A 281 3.60 -7.87 6.70
CA LEU A 281 4.25 -9.19 6.80
C LEU A 281 5.64 -9.10 7.44
N THR A 282 6.38 -8.03 7.15
CA THR A 282 7.70 -7.80 7.77
C THR A 282 7.56 -7.59 9.28
N LEU A 283 6.57 -6.80 9.70
CA LEU A 283 6.21 -6.60 11.10
C LEU A 283 5.80 -7.91 11.78
N LEU A 284 4.89 -8.63 11.15
CA LEU A 284 4.41 -9.91 11.66
C LEU A 284 5.57 -10.89 11.83
N THR A 285 6.50 -10.97 10.87
CA THR A 285 7.71 -11.81 10.97
C THR A 285 8.53 -11.45 12.21
N ARG A 286 8.77 -10.16 12.48
CA ARG A 286 9.51 -9.71 13.67
C ARG A 286 8.76 -10.07 14.95
N LEU A 287 7.45 -9.89 14.98
CA LEU A 287 6.61 -10.18 16.14
C LEU A 287 6.54 -11.68 16.45
N LEU A 288 6.40 -12.52 15.43
CA LEU A 288 6.44 -13.98 15.57
C LEU A 288 7.79 -14.49 16.10
N ARG A 289 8.90 -13.81 15.73
CA ARG A 289 10.24 -14.12 16.26
C ARG A 289 10.40 -13.68 17.71
N SER A 290 9.98 -12.47 18.06
CA SER A 290 10.12 -11.97 19.43
C SER A 290 9.22 -12.74 20.42
N ARG A 291 8.06 -13.21 19.96
CA ARG A 291 7.10 -14.01 20.75
C ARG A 291 7.13 -15.50 20.42
N ARG A 292 8.32 -16.05 20.19
CA ARG A 292 8.48 -17.44 19.75
C ARG A 292 7.86 -18.46 20.71
N SER A 293 7.93 -18.21 22.03
CA SER A 293 7.34 -19.08 23.06
C SER A 293 5.82 -19.12 22.99
N GLU A 294 5.15 -17.96 22.91
CA GLU A 294 3.69 -17.86 22.73
C GLU A 294 3.27 -18.51 21.41
N LEU A 295 4.02 -18.28 20.34
CA LEU A 295 3.77 -18.90 19.03
C LEU A 295 3.88 -20.43 19.09
N LEU A 296 4.90 -20.98 19.75
CA LEU A 296 5.02 -22.43 19.94
C LEU A 296 3.85 -22.99 20.77
N GLY A 297 3.38 -22.25 21.77
CA GLY A 297 2.18 -22.60 22.52
C GLY A 297 0.91 -22.61 21.67
N LEU A 298 0.73 -21.63 20.79
CA LEU A 298 -0.39 -21.61 19.83
C LEU A 298 -0.27 -22.75 18.80
N LEU A 299 0.93 -23.01 18.27
CA LEU A 299 1.18 -24.10 17.33
C LEU A 299 0.92 -25.47 17.99
N ALA A 300 1.31 -25.67 19.24
CA ALA A 300 1.04 -26.92 19.97
C ALA A 300 -0.45 -27.14 20.24
N LYS A 301 -1.25 -26.07 20.39
CA LYS A 301 -2.73 -26.17 20.46
C LYS A 301 -3.34 -26.59 19.12
N VAL A 302 -2.62 -26.36 18.02
CA VAL A 302 -3.03 -26.69 16.66
C VAL A 302 -2.52 -28.07 16.23
N GLN A 303 -1.32 -28.45 16.62
CA GLN A 303 -0.75 -29.76 16.29
C GLN A 303 -1.50 -30.88 17.03
N GLY A 304 -1.91 -31.92 16.30
CA GLY A 304 -2.56 -33.11 16.86
C GLY A 304 -4.08 -33.00 17.08
N ARG A 305 -4.73 -31.90 16.66
CA ARG A 305 -6.19 -31.79 16.65
C ARG A 305 -6.72 -31.90 15.21
N LEU A 306 -7.69 -32.78 14.99
CA LEU A 306 -8.53 -32.77 13.80
C LEU A 306 -9.47 -31.56 13.93
N PHE A 307 -9.11 -30.45 13.30
CA PHE A 307 -9.99 -29.29 13.25
C PHE A 307 -11.11 -29.54 12.24
N PHE A 308 -12.35 -29.31 12.66
CA PHE A 308 -13.47 -29.13 11.75
C PHE A 308 -13.38 -27.72 11.13
N SER A 309 -14.00 -27.51 9.97
CA SER A 309 -13.96 -26.23 9.24
C SER A 309 -14.36 -25.03 10.10
N GLU A 310 -15.28 -25.20 11.04
CA GLU A 310 -15.74 -24.16 11.99
C GLU A 310 -14.64 -23.70 12.97
N ASP A 311 -13.77 -24.60 13.42
CA ASP A 311 -12.69 -24.28 14.35
C ASP A 311 -11.51 -23.57 13.65
N ALA A 312 -11.25 -23.91 12.39
CA ALA A 312 -10.27 -23.21 11.56
C ALA A 312 -10.69 -21.77 11.25
N LEU A 313 -11.99 -21.54 11.05
CA LEU A 313 -12.55 -20.21 10.95
C LEU A 313 -12.40 -19.43 12.26
N CYS A 314 -12.39 -20.06 13.43
CA CYS A 314 -12.21 -19.32 14.70
C CYS A 314 -10.75 -19.06 15.07
N SER A 315 -9.80 -19.82 14.50
CA SER A 315 -8.39 -19.74 14.87
C SER A 315 -7.62 -18.66 14.08
N PRO A 316 -7.05 -17.64 14.76
CA PRO A 316 -6.29 -16.58 14.10
C PRO A 316 -5.03 -17.08 13.41
N LEU A 317 -4.41 -18.13 13.98
CA LEU A 317 -3.21 -18.75 13.42
C LEU A 317 -3.53 -19.49 12.11
N HIS A 318 -4.66 -20.21 12.05
CA HIS A 318 -5.08 -20.88 10.82
C HIS A 318 -5.42 -19.88 9.72
N ARG A 319 -6.24 -18.87 10.03
CA ARG A 319 -6.55 -17.80 9.07
C ARG A 319 -5.28 -17.13 8.55
N LEU A 320 -4.31 -16.88 9.43
CA LEU A 320 -3.04 -16.30 9.02
C LEU A 320 -2.30 -17.21 8.04
N ILE A 321 -2.19 -18.51 8.32
CA ILE A 321 -1.52 -19.47 7.44
C ILE A 321 -2.18 -19.49 6.05
N VAL A 322 -3.51 -19.54 6.00
CA VAL A 322 -4.27 -19.51 4.73
C VAL A 322 -3.98 -18.25 3.93
N VAL A 323 -4.05 -17.09 4.58
CA VAL A 323 -3.80 -15.79 3.94
C VAL A 323 -2.36 -15.68 3.45
N LEU A 324 -1.38 -16.17 4.22
CA LEU A 324 0.02 -16.22 3.80
C LEU A 324 0.23 -17.10 2.57
N PHE A 325 -0.45 -18.24 2.48
CA PHE A 325 -0.39 -19.10 1.30
C PHE A 325 -1.00 -18.44 0.06
N GLN A 326 -2.10 -17.72 0.22
CA GLN A 326 -2.70 -16.96 -0.89
C GLN A 326 -1.74 -15.88 -1.40
N HIS A 327 -1.13 -15.11 -0.49
CA HIS A 327 -0.15 -14.08 -0.86
C HIS A 327 1.15 -14.66 -1.44
N ALA A 328 1.55 -15.87 -1.04
CA ALA A 328 2.69 -16.58 -1.64
C ALA A 328 2.46 -16.98 -3.12
N LYS A 329 1.20 -16.99 -3.59
CA LYS A 329 0.85 -17.19 -5.00
C LYS A 329 0.76 -15.89 -5.80
N SER A 330 1.01 -14.73 -5.17
CA SER A 330 0.97 -13.44 -5.85
C SER A 330 2.02 -13.36 -6.95
N SER A 331 1.68 -12.69 -8.06
CA SER A 331 2.64 -12.32 -9.10
C SER A 331 3.64 -11.25 -8.63
N ASP A 332 3.33 -10.54 -7.54
CA ASP A 332 4.24 -9.59 -6.90
C ASP A 332 5.32 -10.35 -6.12
N LEU A 333 6.55 -10.31 -6.65
CA LEU A 333 7.73 -10.95 -6.06
C LEU A 333 7.97 -10.52 -4.61
N GLN A 334 7.80 -9.24 -4.29
CA GLN A 334 8.09 -8.72 -2.95
C GLN A 334 7.06 -9.24 -1.93
N LEU A 335 5.79 -9.26 -2.34
CA LEU A 335 4.70 -9.82 -1.53
C LEU A 335 4.90 -11.31 -1.31
N ARG A 336 5.18 -12.04 -2.38
CA ARG A 336 5.46 -13.48 -2.35
C ARG A 336 6.62 -13.81 -1.41
N GLU A 337 7.75 -13.10 -1.53
CA GLU A 337 8.89 -13.29 -0.64
C GLU A 337 8.58 -12.98 0.82
N ALA A 338 7.89 -11.87 1.10
CA ALA A 338 7.53 -11.48 2.46
C ALA A 338 6.62 -12.53 3.11
N SER A 339 5.65 -13.06 2.36
CA SER A 339 4.74 -14.12 2.81
C SER A 339 5.48 -15.40 3.13
N LEU A 340 6.42 -15.81 2.28
CA LEU A 340 7.22 -17.00 2.49
C LEU A 340 8.19 -16.88 3.67
N ARG A 341 8.76 -15.69 3.90
CA ARG A 341 9.55 -15.42 5.12
C ARG A 341 8.71 -15.54 6.39
N CYS A 342 7.46 -15.07 6.35
CA CYS A 342 6.49 -15.26 7.43
C CYS A 342 6.20 -16.75 7.66
N LEU A 343 5.89 -17.51 6.60
CA LEU A 343 5.64 -18.96 6.68
C LEU A 343 6.85 -19.72 7.24
N GLY A 344 8.06 -19.40 6.76
CA GLY A 344 9.29 -20.00 7.28
C GLY A 344 9.53 -19.68 8.77
N THR A 345 9.05 -18.54 9.25
CA THR A 345 9.15 -18.14 10.67
C THR A 345 8.14 -18.90 11.55
N LEU A 346 6.97 -19.24 11.02
CA LEU A 346 6.03 -20.14 11.72
C LEU A 346 6.68 -21.52 11.96
N GLY A 347 7.43 -21.99 10.96
CA GLY A 347 8.18 -23.24 11.00
C GLY A 347 7.44 -24.39 10.34
N PRO A 348 7.89 -25.64 10.53
CA PRO A 348 7.25 -26.81 9.93
C PRO A 348 5.83 -26.96 10.48
N LEU A 349 4.86 -26.74 9.60
CA LEU A 349 3.45 -27.00 9.84
C LEU A 349 3.11 -28.34 9.18
N GLU A 350 2.37 -29.20 9.88
CA GLU A 350 1.71 -30.32 9.21
C GLU A 350 0.59 -29.73 8.35
N LEU A 351 0.90 -29.44 7.09
CA LEU A 351 -0.04 -28.87 6.12
C LEU A 351 -1.14 -29.84 5.70
N ASN A 352 -1.08 -31.09 6.17
CA ASN A 352 -2.05 -32.14 5.87
C ASN A 352 -3.35 -32.02 6.71
N VAL A 353 -3.57 -30.90 7.40
CA VAL A 353 -4.80 -30.65 8.14
C VAL A 353 -5.82 -30.05 7.15
N PRO A 354 -6.93 -30.74 6.84
CA PRO A 354 -7.96 -30.23 5.91
C PRO A 354 -8.50 -28.84 6.30
N ALA A 355 -8.42 -28.49 7.57
CA ALA A 355 -8.83 -27.20 8.11
C ALA A 355 -7.89 -26.02 7.77
N LEU A 356 -6.66 -26.29 7.31
CA LEU A 356 -5.74 -25.25 6.79
C LEU A 356 -5.98 -24.95 5.30
N MET A 357 -6.97 -25.59 4.68
CA MET A 357 -7.25 -25.46 3.26
C MET A 357 -8.46 -24.57 3.00
N PRO A 358 -8.40 -23.65 2.01
CA PRO A 358 -9.57 -22.94 1.51
C PRO A 358 -10.67 -23.90 1.01
N ASP A 359 -11.94 -23.50 1.11
CA ASP A 359 -13.12 -24.31 0.76
C ASP A 359 -13.20 -24.82 -0.71
N HIS A 360 -12.25 -24.41 -1.57
CA HIS A 360 -12.16 -24.78 -2.99
C HIS A 360 -10.76 -25.29 -3.38
N TRP A 361 -9.96 -25.68 -2.41
CA TRP A 361 -8.58 -26.10 -2.60
C TRP A 361 -8.53 -27.60 -2.80
N ASP A 362 -8.04 -28.05 -3.96
CA ASP A 362 -7.62 -29.44 -4.12
C ASP A 362 -6.36 -29.66 -3.26
N PRO A 363 -6.41 -30.54 -2.24
CA PRO A 363 -5.31 -30.75 -1.29
C PRO A 363 -4.00 -31.09 -1.98
N ASP A 364 -4.08 -31.97 -2.98
CA ASP A 364 -2.89 -32.53 -3.61
C ASP A 364 -2.29 -31.52 -4.60
N ALA A 365 -3.13 -30.91 -5.44
CA ALA A 365 -2.68 -29.94 -6.45
C ALA A 365 -2.01 -28.71 -5.81
N ALA A 366 -2.52 -28.26 -4.67
CA ALA A 366 -2.10 -27.00 -4.12
C ALA A 366 -1.10 -27.12 -2.95
N ALA A 367 -1.01 -28.27 -2.28
CA ALA A 367 0.20 -28.64 -1.56
C ALA A 367 1.39 -28.74 -2.52
N GLN A 368 1.18 -29.31 -3.70
CA GLN A 368 2.19 -29.39 -4.76
C GLN A 368 2.56 -28.00 -5.30
N THR A 369 1.59 -27.14 -5.63
CA THR A 369 1.86 -25.75 -6.08
C THR A 369 2.64 -24.95 -5.02
N CYS A 370 2.28 -25.07 -3.73
CA CYS A 370 2.98 -24.36 -2.65
C CYS A 370 4.39 -24.92 -2.42
N GLN A 371 4.59 -26.23 -2.52
CA GLN A 371 5.91 -26.83 -2.47
C GLN A 371 6.79 -26.35 -3.63
N GLU A 372 6.28 -26.37 -4.86
CA GLU A 372 6.96 -25.86 -6.05
C GLU A 372 7.33 -24.37 -5.90
N LEU A 373 6.38 -23.51 -5.46
CA LEU A 373 6.63 -22.08 -5.18
C LEU A 373 7.67 -21.86 -4.07
N CYS A 374 7.67 -22.70 -3.03
CA CYS A 374 8.68 -22.63 -1.98
C CYS A 374 10.05 -23.00 -2.54
N TYR A 375 10.14 -23.99 -3.43
CA TYR A 375 11.39 -24.39 -4.06
C TYR A 375 11.89 -23.37 -5.08
N GLU A 376 11.01 -22.73 -5.86
CA GLU A 376 11.38 -21.61 -6.75
C GLU A 376 12.16 -20.50 -6.06
N LEU A 377 11.86 -20.23 -4.78
CA LEU A 377 12.51 -19.16 -4.02
C LEU A 377 13.62 -19.68 -3.11
N LEU A 378 13.48 -20.90 -2.60
CA LEU A 378 14.51 -21.54 -1.79
C LEU A 378 15.77 -21.79 -2.61
N PHE A 379 15.66 -22.35 -3.81
CA PHE A 379 16.82 -22.78 -4.59
C PHE A 379 17.77 -21.63 -4.99
N PRO A 380 17.30 -20.50 -5.57
CA PRO A 380 18.15 -19.36 -5.89
C PRO A 380 18.80 -18.73 -4.65
N LYS A 381 18.05 -18.62 -3.55
CA LYS A 381 18.60 -18.09 -2.28
C LYS A 381 19.62 -19.03 -1.63
N MET A 382 19.39 -20.35 -1.70
CA MET A 382 20.36 -21.31 -1.19
C MET A 382 21.63 -21.30 -2.04
N GLU A 383 21.54 -21.11 -3.36
CA GLU A 383 22.74 -20.93 -4.20
C GLU A 383 23.55 -19.69 -3.81
N GLU A 384 22.86 -18.55 -3.61
CA GLU A 384 23.47 -17.32 -3.10
C GLU A 384 24.19 -17.58 -1.76
N TYR A 385 23.54 -18.30 -0.83
CA TYR A 385 24.11 -18.57 0.49
C TYR A 385 25.19 -19.67 0.50
N VAL A 386 25.18 -20.62 -0.44
CA VAL A 386 26.26 -21.61 -0.59
C VAL A 386 27.56 -20.92 -1.02
N ASN A 387 27.45 -19.86 -1.83
CA ASN A 387 28.58 -19.04 -2.26
C ASN A 387 28.91 -17.89 -1.28
N HIS A 388 28.32 -17.89 -0.09
CA HIS A 388 28.53 -16.83 0.90
C HIS A 388 29.96 -16.91 1.49
N SER A 389 30.57 -15.75 1.74
CA SER A 389 31.93 -15.64 2.28
C SER A 389 32.10 -16.22 3.69
N ASP A 390 31.01 -16.29 4.45
CA ASP A 390 30.94 -16.93 5.76
C ASP A 390 30.71 -18.44 5.64
N ALA A 391 31.70 -19.24 6.03
CA ALA A 391 31.66 -20.70 6.00
C ALA A 391 30.52 -21.30 6.85
N SER A 392 30.07 -20.61 7.89
CA SER A 392 28.95 -21.06 8.73
C SER A 392 27.61 -20.96 7.99
N VAL A 393 27.41 -19.86 7.27
CA VAL A 393 26.23 -19.61 6.42
C VAL A 393 26.23 -20.60 5.25
N ALA A 394 27.36 -20.78 4.58
CA ALA A 394 27.50 -21.75 3.49
C ALA A 394 27.24 -23.19 3.93
N SER A 395 27.71 -23.58 5.12
CA SER A 395 27.45 -24.91 5.71
C SER A 395 25.97 -25.13 6.03
N LEU A 396 25.29 -24.12 6.59
CA LEU A 396 23.85 -24.17 6.87
C LEU A 396 23.02 -24.23 5.58
N ALA A 397 23.40 -23.45 4.57
CA ALA A 397 22.77 -23.47 3.25
C ALA A 397 22.91 -24.84 2.59
N CYS A 398 24.11 -25.44 2.59
CA CYS A 398 24.34 -26.80 2.10
C CYS A 398 23.48 -27.84 2.81
N LYS A 399 23.34 -27.75 4.14
CA LYS A 399 22.51 -28.67 4.93
C LYS A 399 21.02 -28.50 4.63
N ALA A 400 20.54 -27.27 4.51
CA ALA A 400 19.16 -26.97 4.16
C ALA A 400 18.84 -27.48 2.75
N LEU A 401 19.73 -27.25 1.79
CA LEU A 401 19.60 -27.70 0.42
C LEU A 401 19.59 -29.23 0.29
N LYS A 402 20.50 -29.93 1.00
CA LYS A 402 20.48 -31.41 1.06
C LYS A 402 19.17 -31.94 1.62
N ARG A 403 18.61 -31.30 2.65
CA ARG A 403 17.30 -31.69 3.21
C ARG A 403 16.16 -31.41 2.25
N ALA A 404 16.20 -30.29 1.53
CA ALA A 404 15.22 -29.96 0.50
C ALA A 404 15.25 -30.96 -0.65
N LEU A 405 16.43 -31.31 -1.17
CA LEU A 405 16.63 -32.27 -2.25
C LEU A 405 16.31 -33.72 -1.84
N ALA A 406 16.40 -34.04 -0.56
CA ALA A 406 16.01 -35.34 -0.03
C ALA A 406 14.49 -35.58 -0.04
N THR A 407 13.66 -34.55 -0.29
CA THR A 407 12.21 -34.72 -0.44
C THR A 407 11.84 -35.11 -1.87
N LEU A 408 10.73 -35.82 -2.04
CA LEU A 408 10.21 -36.19 -3.36
C LEU A 408 9.87 -34.95 -4.22
N ALA A 409 9.33 -33.91 -3.60
CA ALA A 409 8.98 -32.67 -4.30
C ALA A 409 10.24 -31.84 -4.66
N GLY A 410 11.22 -31.75 -3.78
CA GLY A 410 12.46 -31.01 -4.04
C GLY A 410 13.33 -31.68 -5.10
N SER A 411 13.38 -33.02 -5.13
CA SER A 411 14.05 -33.77 -6.18
C SER A 411 13.37 -33.62 -7.55
N ARG A 412 12.03 -33.67 -7.61
CA ARG A 412 11.27 -33.40 -8.85
C ARG A 412 11.49 -31.98 -9.35
N PHE A 413 11.34 -30.98 -8.48
CA PHE A 413 11.57 -29.58 -8.81
C PHE A 413 12.99 -29.35 -9.36
N ALA A 414 14.02 -29.90 -8.69
CA ALA A 414 15.39 -29.80 -9.17
C ALA A 414 15.59 -30.49 -10.54
N SER A 415 14.91 -31.61 -10.79
CA SER A 415 15.01 -32.32 -12.07
C SER A 415 14.31 -31.62 -13.24
N GLU A 416 13.25 -30.87 -12.97
CA GLU A 416 12.39 -30.21 -13.97
C GLU A 416 12.80 -28.75 -14.22
N HIS A 417 13.07 -27.96 -13.16
CA HIS A 417 13.34 -26.52 -13.25
C HIS A 417 14.84 -26.16 -13.26
N CYS A 418 15.72 -26.91 -12.58
CA CYS A 418 17.15 -26.58 -12.55
C CYS A 418 17.92 -27.03 -13.81
N ARG A 419 17.31 -27.79 -14.73
CA ARG A 419 17.94 -28.17 -16.02
C ARG A 419 17.88 -27.05 -17.06
N THR A 420 17.04 -26.04 -16.88
CA THR A 420 16.78 -25.01 -17.90
C THR A 420 17.47 -23.66 -17.64
N ASP A 421 17.78 -23.27 -16.40
CA ASP A 421 18.21 -21.87 -16.10
C ASP A 421 19.36 -21.66 -15.08
N MET A 422 20.02 -22.68 -14.51
CA MET A 422 20.99 -22.47 -13.41
C MET A 422 22.41 -23.02 -13.69
N GLN A 423 23.41 -22.25 -13.24
CA GLN A 423 24.86 -22.48 -13.35
C GLN A 423 25.34 -23.67 -12.47
N ASP A 424 26.55 -24.15 -12.77
CA ASP A 424 27.22 -25.38 -12.31
C ASP A 424 27.19 -25.72 -10.79
N THR A 425 26.77 -24.81 -9.92
CA THR A 425 26.80 -24.91 -8.46
C THR A 425 26.00 -26.09 -7.89
N PHE A 426 24.87 -26.44 -8.52
CA PHE A 426 24.02 -27.57 -8.08
C PHE A 426 24.56 -28.94 -8.48
N ALA A 427 25.37 -29.04 -9.54
CA ALA A 427 26.02 -30.28 -9.93
C ALA A 427 27.03 -30.76 -8.86
N PHE A 428 27.63 -29.82 -8.11
CA PHE A 428 28.56 -30.13 -7.03
C PHE A 428 27.89 -30.64 -5.75
N LEU A 429 26.59 -30.39 -5.56
CA LEU A 429 25.84 -30.81 -4.36
C LEU A 429 25.24 -32.21 -4.48
N HIS A 430 25.17 -32.76 -5.70
CA HIS A 430 24.83 -34.16 -6.00
C HIS A 430 25.92 -34.85 -6.84
N PRO A 431 27.02 -35.34 -6.22
CA PRO A 431 27.90 -36.29 -6.91
C PRO A 431 27.26 -37.67 -7.12
N PHE A 432 26.04 -37.90 -6.62
CA PHE A 432 25.33 -39.18 -6.72
C PHE A 432 23.89 -38.98 -7.20
N THR A 433 23.71 -38.65 -8.47
CA THR A 433 22.51 -39.12 -9.18
C THR A 433 22.60 -40.63 -9.25
N LEU A 434 21.61 -41.33 -8.70
CA LEU A 434 21.39 -42.75 -8.98
C LEU A 434 21.27 -42.89 -10.50
N GLN A 435 22.32 -43.43 -11.14
CA GLN A 435 22.22 -43.87 -12.51
C GLN A 435 21.05 -44.85 -12.58
N GLU A 436 19.99 -44.48 -13.29
CA GLU A 436 18.94 -45.42 -13.65
C GLU A 436 19.62 -46.61 -14.31
N LYS A 437 19.55 -47.77 -13.64
CA LYS A 437 19.92 -49.03 -14.25
C LYS A 437 19.07 -49.16 -15.51
N LYS A 438 19.69 -49.04 -16.68
CA LYS A 438 19.12 -49.53 -17.93
C LYS A 438 18.75 -50.99 -17.70
N VAL A 439 17.45 -51.26 -17.56
CA VAL A 439 16.92 -52.60 -17.69
C VAL A 439 17.05 -52.94 -19.16
N SER A 440 17.87 -53.97 -19.42
CA SER A 440 18.12 -54.58 -20.72
C SER A 440 16.84 -55.07 -21.39
#